data_AF-A0A969LM27-F1
#
_entry.id   AF-A0A969LM27-F1
#
_cell.length_a   1.000
_cell.length_b   1.000
_cell.length_c   1.000
_cell.angle_alpha   90.00
_cell.angle_beta   90.00
_cell.angle_gamma   90.00
#
_symmetry.space_group_name_H-M   'P 1'
#
loop_
_entity.id
_entity.type
_entity.pdbx_description
1 polymer ?
#
loop_
_entity_poly.entity_id
_entity_poly.type
_entity_poly.pdbx_seq_one_letter_code
_entity_poly.pdbx_strand_id
1 'polypeptide(L)'
;MNDYMKRQAEEFLNAAKAVQMPENVQAFAQESVAKTREAYDKLSGAAKDQAKVAEDMLSATQAGAKAIGTKVLDNVAVNAEAAFDAAEAIVKARTLPEAARLQAEFMQKQFAAAGAQTKELFELSTRVAQQTFQTVNEMATKSFEQMKKAS
;
A
#
# COMPACT_ATOMS: atom_id res chain seq x y z
N MET A 1 -35.42 22.03 -27.26
CA MET A 1 -34.21 21.20 -27.33
C MET A 1 -34.65 19.88 -27.96
N ASN A 2 -34.35 19.66 -29.24
CA ASN A 2 -35.05 18.68 -30.09
C ASN A 2 -34.67 17.24 -29.74
N ASP A 3 -35.64 16.32 -29.82
CA ASP A 3 -35.46 14.88 -29.57
C ASP A 3 -34.36 14.24 -30.42
N TYR A 4 -34.04 14.82 -31.57
CA TYR A 4 -32.88 14.46 -32.40
C TYR A 4 -31.55 14.54 -31.64
N MET A 5 -31.34 15.60 -30.85
CA MET A 5 -30.10 15.78 -30.08
C MET A 5 -30.01 14.78 -28.94
N LYS A 6 -31.14 14.46 -28.28
CA LYS A 6 -31.18 13.42 -27.25
C LYS A 6 -30.84 12.05 -27.84
N ARG A 7 -31.43 11.70 -28.98
CA ARG A 7 -31.21 10.43 -29.65
C ARG A 7 -29.78 10.27 -30.15
N GLN A 8 -29.20 11.32 -30.72
CA GLN A 8 -27.81 11.33 -31.15
C GLN A 8 -26.83 11.21 -29.97
N ALA A 9 -27.14 11.87 -28.84
CA ALA A 9 -26.35 11.72 -27.61
C ALA A 9 -26.46 10.31 -27.01
N GLU A 10 -27.65 9.69 -27.04
CA GLU A 10 -27.86 8.30 -26.59
C GLU A 10 -27.12 7.29 -27.48
N GLU A 11 -27.17 7.45 -28.81
CA GLU A 11 -26.42 6.61 -29.75
C GLU A 11 -24.91 6.75 -29.55
N PHE A 12 -24.41 7.98 -29.39
CA PHE A 12 -23.00 8.22 -29.08
C PHE A 12 -22.59 7.59 -27.75
N LEU A 13 -23.41 7.73 -26.70
CA LEU A 13 -23.18 7.09 -25.41
C LEU A 13 -23.21 5.56 -25.49
N ASN A 14 -24.12 4.99 -26.30
CA ASN A 14 -24.20 3.55 -26.50
C ASN A 14 -23.01 3.03 -27.32
N ALA A 15 -22.59 3.75 -28.36
CA ALA A 15 -21.38 3.44 -29.12
C ALA A 15 -20.12 3.53 -28.25
N ALA A 16 -20.02 4.56 -27.41
CA ALA A 16 -18.92 4.72 -26.46
C ALA A 16 -18.90 3.60 -25.39
N LYS A 17 -20.08 3.14 -24.94
CA LYS A 17 -20.22 1.96 -24.06
C LYS A 17 -19.84 0.64 -24.74
N ALA A 18 -19.99 0.58 -26.07
CA ALA A 18 -19.70 -0.60 -26.87
C ALA A 18 -18.25 -0.66 -27.38
N VAL A 19 -17.37 0.29 -27.00
CA VAL A 19 -15.94 0.18 -27.32
C VAL A 19 -15.34 -0.97 -26.51
N GLN A 20 -15.33 -2.13 -27.15
CA GLN A 20 -14.80 -3.38 -26.61
C GLN A 20 -13.28 -3.38 -26.68
N MET A 21 -12.66 -3.98 -25.66
CA MET A 21 -11.23 -4.28 -25.76
C MET A 21 -11.02 -5.48 -26.70
N PRO A 22 -10.06 -5.41 -27.64
CA PRO A 22 -9.65 -6.56 -28.44
C PRO A 22 -9.12 -7.70 -27.56
N GLU A 23 -9.52 -8.94 -27.84
CA GLU A 23 -9.15 -10.12 -27.04
C GLU A 23 -7.64 -10.36 -26.97
N ASN A 24 -6.91 -10.09 -28.06
CA ASN A 24 -5.45 -10.22 -28.11
C ASN A 24 -4.75 -9.21 -27.18
N VAL A 25 -5.27 -7.99 -27.08
CA VAL A 25 -4.76 -6.96 -26.14
C VAL A 25 -5.05 -7.39 -24.70
N GLN A 26 -6.25 -7.93 -24.48
CA GLN A 26 -6.66 -8.43 -23.16
C GLN A 26 -5.75 -9.57 -22.68
N ALA A 27 -5.53 -10.59 -23.52
CA ALA A 27 -4.69 -11.74 -23.19
C ALA A 27 -3.23 -11.33 -22.92
N PHE A 28 -2.67 -10.47 -23.76
CA PHE A 28 -1.31 -9.95 -23.56
C PHE A 28 -1.18 -9.16 -22.24
N ALA A 29 -2.18 -8.34 -21.91
CA ALA A 29 -2.17 -7.59 -20.66
C ALA A 29 -2.31 -8.50 -19.44
N GLN A 30 -3.17 -9.52 -19.50
CA GLN A 30 -3.30 -10.55 -18.45
C GLN A 30 -1.97 -11.28 -18.21
N GLU A 31 -1.30 -11.73 -19.28
CA GLU A 31 0.00 -12.38 -19.17
C GLU A 31 1.07 -11.45 -18.56
N SER A 32 1.07 -10.17 -18.98
CA SER A 32 2.01 -9.17 -18.48
C SER A 32 1.82 -8.88 -16.98
N VAL A 33 0.57 -8.76 -16.52
CA VAL A 33 0.23 -8.58 -15.10
C VAL A 33 0.68 -9.82 -14.30
N ALA A 34 0.38 -11.02 -14.79
CA ALA A 34 0.75 -12.27 -14.13
C ALA A 34 2.28 -12.41 -13.98
N LYS A 35 3.04 -12.17 -15.06
CA LYS A 35 4.51 -12.21 -15.05
C LYS A 35 5.11 -11.18 -14.10
N THR A 36 4.56 -9.97 -14.07
CA THR A 36 5.04 -8.91 -13.19
C THR A 36 4.77 -9.23 -11.72
N ARG A 37 3.58 -9.77 -11.41
CA ARG A 37 3.22 -10.24 -10.07
C ARG A 37 4.16 -11.36 -9.61
N GLU A 38 4.39 -12.35 -10.46
CA GLU A 38 5.32 -13.45 -10.15
C GLU A 38 6.75 -12.95 -9.86
N ALA A 39 7.25 -12.01 -10.66
CA ALA A 39 8.56 -11.41 -10.44
C ALA A 39 8.62 -10.62 -9.12
N TYR A 40 7.56 -9.85 -8.81
CA TYR A 40 7.42 -9.14 -7.55
C TYR A 40 7.40 -10.09 -6.35
N ASP A 41 6.63 -11.18 -6.42
CA ASP A 41 6.52 -12.17 -5.34
C ASP A 41 7.88 -12.82 -5.05
N LYS A 42 8.64 -13.18 -6.09
CA LYS A 42 10.00 -13.72 -5.95
C LYS A 42 10.96 -12.73 -5.29
N LEU A 43 10.95 -11.47 -5.73
CA LEU A 43 11.82 -10.43 -5.20
C LEU A 43 11.47 -10.09 -3.75
N SER A 44 10.18 -9.94 -3.45
CA SER A 44 9.69 -9.63 -2.11
C SER A 44 9.94 -10.77 -1.13
N GLY A 45 9.79 -12.03 -1.57
CA GLY A 45 10.18 -13.21 -0.79
C GLY A 45 11.66 -13.20 -0.43
N ALA A 46 12.54 -13.04 -1.43
CA ALA A 46 13.99 -12.99 -1.21
C ALA A 46 14.40 -11.84 -0.27
N ALA A 47 13.76 -10.67 -0.41
CA ALA A 47 14.02 -9.53 0.47
C ALA A 47 13.58 -9.79 1.93
N LYS A 48 12.42 -10.43 2.14
CA LYS A 48 11.92 -10.80 3.47
C LYS A 48 12.84 -11.80 4.16
N ASP A 49 13.35 -12.79 3.43
CA ASP A 49 14.28 -13.79 3.98
C ASP A 49 15.60 -13.15 4.44
N GLN A 50 16.16 -12.23 3.64
CA GLN A 50 17.38 -11.50 4.01
C GLN A 50 17.15 -10.55 5.20
N ALA A 51 16.01 -9.84 5.22
CA ALA A 51 15.65 -8.96 6.32
C ALA A 51 15.53 -9.74 7.63
N LYS A 52 14.91 -10.92 7.62
CA LYS A 52 14.77 -11.77 8.81
C LYS A 52 16.11 -12.19 9.40
N VAL A 53 17.07 -12.59 8.55
CA VAL A 53 18.43 -12.93 9.00
C VAL A 53 19.14 -11.72 9.63
N ALA A 54 18.95 -10.52 9.09
CA ALA A 54 19.50 -9.30 9.67
C ALA A 54 18.80 -8.89 10.99
N GLU A 55 17.49 -9.12 11.09
CA GLU A 55 16.71 -8.83 12.29
C GLU A 55 17.12 -9.68 13.50
N ASP A 56 17.43 -10.96 13.30
CA ASP A 56 17.92 -11.86 14.35
C ASP A 56 19.26 -11.41 14.96
N MET A 57 20.00 -10.51 14.28
CA MET A 57 21.29 -9.99 14.71
C MET A 57 21.23 -8.65 15.47
N LEU A 58 20.08 -7.94 15.49
CA LEU A 58 19.98 -6.56 16.00
C LEU A 58 19.28 -6.46 17.37
N SER A 59 19.85 -5.66 18.28
CA SER A 59 19.42 -5.51 19.69
C SER A 59 18.35 -4.42 19.93
N ALA A 60 17.81 -4.37 21.16
CA ALA A 60 16.63 -3.59 21.55
C ALA A 60 16.70 -2.07 21.31
N THR A 61 17.87 -1.45 21.23
CA THR A 61 18.02 0.01 21.05
C THR A 61 17.56 0.51 19.68
N GLN A 62 17.45 -0.38 18.68
CA GLN A 62 16.93 -0.06 17.34
C GLN A 62 15.41 -0.29 17.18
N ALA A 63 14.71 -0.78 18.22
CA ALA A 63 13.34 -1.26 18.10
C ALA A 63 12.33 -0.21 17.60
N GLY A 64 12.50 1.07 17.98
CA GLY A 64 11.60 2.15 17.56
C GLY A 64 11.74 2.51 16.06
N ALA A 65 12.98 2.71 15.59
CA ALA A 65 13.25 2.97 14.17
C ALA A 65 12.91 1.75 13.30
N LYS A 66 13.17 0.54 13.81
CA LYS A 66 12.77 -0.72 13.19
C LYS A 66 11.24 -0.79 13.03
N ALA A 67 10.47 -0.51 14.08
CA ALA A 67 9.00 -0.56 14.01
C ALA A 67 8.42 0.39 12.95
N ILE A 68 8.96 1.62 12.86
CA ILE A 68 8.54 2.57 11.82
C ILE A 68 8.94 2.05 10.42
N GLY A 69 10.19 1.57 10.26
CA GLY A 69 10.67 1.01 9.01
C GLY A 69 9.85 -0.19 8.53
N THR A 70 9.57 -1.15 9.41
CA THR A 70 8.70 -2.30 9.14
C THR A 70 7.33 -1.83 8.69
N LYS A 71 6.73 -0.86 9.37
CA LYS A 71 5.41 -0.35 9.00
C LYS A 71 5.40 0.30 7.62
N VAL A 72 6.44 1.03 7.24
CA VAL A 72 6.57 1.59 5.89
C VAL A 72 6.67 0.49 4.84
N LEU A 73 7.47 -0.55 5.09
CA LEU A 73 7.59 -1.70 4.20
C LEU A 73 6.27 -2.45 4.04
N ASP A 74 5.52 -2.63 5.13
CA ASP A 74 4.18 -3.23 5.10
C ASP A 74 3.22 -2.40 4.23
N ASN A 75 3.23 -1.07 4.38
CA ASN A 75 2.40 -0.19 3.55
C ASN A 75 2.77 -0.30 2.06
N VAL A 76 4.06 -0.40 1.73
CA VAL A 76 4.52 -0.63 0.34
C VAL A 76 3.99 -1.95 -0.19
N ALA A 77 4.05 -3.03 0.60
CA ALA A 77 3.53 -4.34 0.20
C ALA A 77 2.01 -4.29 -0.04
N VAL A 78 1.25 -3.70 0.88
CA VAL A 78 -0.21 -3.52 0.74
C VAL A 78 -0.55 -2.71 -0.51
N ASN A 79 0.19 -1.64 -0.79
CA ASN A 79 -0.05 -0.79 -1.96
C ASN A 79 0.29 -1.50 -3.27
N ALA A 80 1.34 -2.32 -3.29
CA ALA A 80 1.69 -3.14 -4.45
C ALA A 80 0.61 -4.19 -4.75
N GLU A 81 0.13 -4.89 -3.72
CA GLU A 81 -0.98 -5.85 -3.85
C GLU A 81 -2.23 -5.18 -4.41
N ALA A 82 -2.62 -4.03 -3.85
CA ALA A 82 -3.78 -3.29 -4.34
C ALA A 82 -3.64 -2.85 -5.81
N ALA A 83 -2.42 -2.51 -6.25
CA ALA A 83 -2.15 -2.16 -7.64
C ALA A 83 -2.27 -3.37 -8.57
N PHE A 84 -1.79 -4.55 -8.15
CA PHE A 84 -1.96 -5.78 -8.92
C PHE A 84 -3.42 -6.21 -9.01
N ASP A 85 -4.18 -6.14 -7.92
CA ASP A 85 -5.61 -6.47 -7.92
C ASP A 85 -6.40 -5.54 -8.84
N ALA A 86 -6.09 -4.24 -8.82
CA ALA A 86 -6.68 -3.28 -9.73
C ALA A 86 -6.30 -3.57 -11.19
N ALA A 87 -5.03 -3.85 -11.46
CA ALA A 87 -4.56 -4.20 -12.80
C ALA A 87 -5.26 -5.46 -13.31
N GLU A 88 -5.38 -6.50 -12.50
CA GLU A 88 -6.08 -7.74 -12.85
C GLU A 88 -7.56 -7.51 -13.16
N ALA A 89 -8.24 -6.69 -12.35
CA ALA A 89 -9.62 -6.32 -12.60
C ALA A 89 -9.77 -5.53 -13.91
N ILE A 90 -8.88 -4.55 -14.15
CA ILE A 90 -8.89 -3.70 -15.35
C ILE A 90 -8.66 -4.53 -16.61
N VAL A 91 -7.69 -5.46 -16.62
CA VAL A 91 -7.44 -6.31 -17.78
C VAL A 91 -8.56 -7.32 -18.01
N LYS A 92 -9.36 -7.66 -17.00
CA LYS A 92 -10.55 -8.51 -17.15
C LYS A 92 -11.79 -7.75 -17.64
N ALA A 93 -11.77 -6.41 -17.60
CA ALA A 93 -12.85 -5.58 -18.10
C ALA A 93 -13.09 -5.80 -19.60
N ARG A 94 -14.36 -5.86 -20.01
CA ARG A 94 -14.74 -6.09 -21.41
C ARG A 94 -14.81 -4.79 -22.21
N THR A 95 -14.95 -3.66 -21.53
CA THR A 95 -15.18 -2.35 -22.14
C THR A 95 -14.31 -1.27 -21.50
N LEU A 96 -13.97 -0.23 -22.26
CA LEU A 96 -13.19 0.90 -21.74
C LEU A 96 -13.89 1.64 -20.57
N PRO A 97 -15.23 1.85 -20.57
CA PRO A 97 -15.89 2.47 -19.42
C PRO A 97 -15.83 1.62 -18.15
N GLU A 98 -15.89 0.29 -18.27
CA GLU A 98 -15.71 -0.61 -17.13
C GLU A 98 -14.28 -0.50 -16.57
N ALA A 99 -13.26 -0.51 -17.43
CA ALA A 99 -11.87 -0.29 -17.03
C ALA A 99 -11.67 1.09 -16.35
N ALA A 100 -12.27 2.15 -16.88
CA ALA A 100 -12.22 3.48 -16.28
C ALA A 100 -12.89 3.54 -14.90
N ARG A 101 -14.03 2.86 -14.73
CA ARG A 101 -14.70 2.72 -13.42
C ARG A 101 -13.80 2.02 -12.41
N LEU A 102 -13.15 0.92 -12.81
CA LEU A 102 -12.23 0.16 -11.95
C LEU A 102 -11.00 1.01 -11.56
N GLN A 103 -10.45 1.77 -12.49
CA GLN A 103 -9.36 2.72 -12.22
C GLN A 103 -9.78 3.80 -11.21
N ALA A 104 -10.97 4.37 -11.37
CA ALA A 104 -11.51 5.36 -10.44
C ALA A 104 -11.73 4.76 -9.03
N GLU A 105 -12.27 3.54 -8.96
CA GLU A 105 -12.47 2.80 -7.71
C GLU A 105 -11.12 2.53 -7.01
N PHE A 106 -10.11 2.11 -7.77
CA PHE A 106 -8.75 1.94 -7.25
C PHE A 106 -8.21 3.26 -6.67
N MET A 107 -8.31 4.37 -7.41
CA MET A 107 -7.85 5.68 -6.93
C MET A 107 -8.55 6.12 -5.64
N GLN A 108 -9.87 5.94 -5.56
CA GLN A 108 -10.63 6.25 -4.34
C GLN A 108 -10.14 5.41 -3.15
N LYS A 109 -9.92 4.11 -3.35
CA LYS A 109 -9.37 3.22 -2.31
C LYS A 109 -7.96 3.63 -1.89
N GLN A 110 -7.11 4.01 -2.85
CA GLN A 110 -5.74 4.46 -2.56
C GLN A 110 -5.71 5.77 -1.77
N PHE A 111 -6.60 6.72 -2.05
CA PHE A 111 -6.70 7.93 -1.22
C PHE A 111 -7.11 7.63 0.21
N ALA A 112 -8.10 6.74 0.40
CA ALA A 112 -8.52 6.32 1.73
C ALA A 112 -7.39 5.60 2.48
N ALA A 113 -6.68 4.69 1.79
CA ALA A 113 -5.54 3.98 2.34
C ALA A 113 -4.40 4.92 2.73
N ALA A 114 -4.03 5.88 1.87
CA ALA A 114 -2.98 6.85 2.15
C ALA A 114 -3.27 7.69 3.41
N GLY A 115 -4.52 8.13 3.58
CA GLY A 115 -4.96 8.84 4.79
C GLY A 115 -4.82 7.97 6.05
N ALA A 116 -5.28 6.72 5.99
CA ALA A 116 -5.17 5.77 7.10
C ALA A 116 -3.70 5.46 7.45
N GLN A 117 -2.88 5.14 6.45
CA GLN A 117 -1.46 4.83 6.59
C GLN A 117 -0.68 6.00 7.21
N THR A 118 -0.99 7.24 6.80
CA THR A 118 -0.37 8.44 7.37
C THR A 118 -0.71 8.60 8.85
N LYS A 119 -1.99 8.41 9.21
CA LYS A 119 -2.44 8.46 10.60
C LYS A 119 -1.77 7.39 11.45
N GLU A 120 -1.69 6.16 10.95
CA GLU A 120 -1.02 5.04 11.64
C GLU A 120 0.47 5.31 11.88
N LEU A 121 1.18 5.85 10.87
CA LEU A 121 2.59 6.21 11.02
C LEU A 121 2.80 7.34 12.05
N PHE A 122 1.91 8.33 12.08
CA PHE A 122 1.94 9.39 13.08
C PHE A 122 1.73 8.86 14.51
N GLU A 123 0.72 8.02 14.70
CA GLU A 123 0.42 7.38 15.97
C GLU A 123 1.58 6.48 16.44
N LEU A 124 2.17 5.70 15.53
CA LEU A 124 3.34 4.88 15.81
C LEU A 124 4.54 5.75 16.23
N SER A 125 4.80 6.83 15.52
CA SER A 125 5.90 7.75 15.83
C SER A 125 5.73 8.40 17.20
N THR A 126 4.51 8.81 17.54
CA THR A 126 4.18 9.37 18.87
C THR A 126 4.40 8.33 19.97
N ARG A 127 3.99 7.08 19.74
CA ARG A 127 4.19 5.99 20.70
C ARG A 127 5.68 5.71 20.92
N VAL A 128 6.47 5.66 19.86
CA VAL A 128 7.94 5.47 19.94
C VAL A 128 8.58 6.62 20.73
N ALA A 129 8.17 7.87 20.50
CA ALA A 129 8.67 9.02 21.25
C ALA A 129 8.31 8.94 22.75
N GLN A 130 7.06 8.58 23.07
CA GLN A 130 6.61 8.39 24.45
C GLN A 130 7.37 7.28 25.18
N GLN A 131 7.57 6.13 24.52
CA GLN A 131 8.33 5.01 25.07
C GLN A 131 9.80 5.38 25.31
N THR A 132 10.39 6.16 24.40
CA THR A 132 11.76 6.67 24.56
C THR A 132 11.86 7.59 25.77
N PHE A 133 10.92 8.53 25.93
CA PHE A 133 10.88 9.43 27.08
C PHE A 133 10.71 8.66 28.40
N GLN A 134 9.79 7.68 28.45
CA GLN A 134 9.58 6.83 29.62
C GLN A 134 10.86 6.06 29.98
N THR A 135 11.54 5.46 29.01
CA THR A 135 12.80 4.72 29.22
C THR A 135 13.88 5.62 29.80
N VAL A 136 14.05 6.85 29.27
CA VAL A 136 15.02 7.82 29.80
C VAL A 136 14.67 8.23 31.24
N ASN A 137 13.40 8.50 31.53
CA ASN A 137 12.95 8.88 32.86
C ASN A 137 13.15 7.75 33.89
N GLU A 138 12.89 6.51 33.51
CA GLU A 138 13.15 5.33 34.34
C GLU A 138 14.63 5.13 34.62
N MET A 139 15.50 5.30 33.61
CA MET A 139 16.94 5.23 33.79
C MET A 139 17.46 6.34 34.71
N ALA A 140 16.99 7.58 34.54
CA ALA A 140 17.35 8.69 35.41
C ALA A 140 16.93 8.43 36.87
N THR A 141 15.70 7.96 37.08
CA THR A 141 15.18 7.61 38.41
C THR A 141 16.00 6.49 39.04
N LYS A 142 16.32 5.43 38.29
CA LYS A 142 17.18 4.33 38.76
C LYS A 142 18.57 4.81 39.14
N SER A 143 19.21 5.65 38.33
CA SER A 143 20.54 6.21 38.62
C SER A 143 20.52 7.10 39.86
N PHE A 144 19.49 7.91 40.05
CA PHE A 144 19.32 8.74 41.25
C PHE A 144 19.15 7.88 42.52
N GLU A 145 18.29 6.86 42.47
CA GLU A 145 18.09 5.93 43.59
C GLU A 145 19.36 5.13 43.92
N GLN A 146 20.15 4.74 42.90
CA GLN A 146 21.44 4.10 43.11
C GLN A 146 22.45 5.05 43.78
N MET A 147 22.51 6.31 43.34
CA MET A 147 23.39 7.32 43.95
C MET A 147 23.02 7.57 45.42
N LYS A 148 21.73 7.70 45.73
CA LYS A 148 21.23 7.88 47.10
C LYS A 148 21.52 6.69 48.00
N LYS A 149 21.52 5.46 47.47
CA LYS A 149 21.89 4.25 48.23
C LYS A 149 23.39 4.13 48.47
N ALA A 150 24.22 4.80 47.67
CA ALA A 150 25.67 4.75 47.75
C ALA A 150 26.28 5.89 48.59
N SER A 151 25.51 6.94 48.90
CA SER A 151 25.85 8.04 49.81
C SER A 151 25.38 7.77 51.24
#